data_AF-A0A1Q3DJQ7-F1
#
_entry.id   AF-A0A1Q3DJQ7-F1
#
_cell.length_a   1.000
_cell.length_b   1.000
_cell.length_c   1.000
_cell.angle_alpha   90.00
_cell.angle_beta   90.00
_cell.angle_gamma   90.00
#
_symmetry.space_group_name_H-M   'P 1'
#
loop_
_entity.id
_entity.type
_entity.pdbx_description
1 polymer ?
#
loop_
_entity_poly.entity_id
_entity_poly.type
_entity_poly.pdbx_seq_one_letter_code
_entity_poly.pdbx_strand_id
1 'polypeptide(L)'
;VAAEGIQEWKNALVVYLVGKKLPGRQVIGILERKWGKVGSLSFHATGNGVFLVKFDSLQARDWVIDNGPWDVWGYHLVIRRWSSDLPLVLEECKTIPVWVKLTRVPVQYWTKLSLSYIASVIGKPL
;
A
#
# COMPACT_ATOMS: atom_id res chain seq x y z
N VAL A 1 -18.72 1.42 -21.35
CA VAL A 1 -17.29 1.69 -21.61
C VAL A 1 -16.52 2.14 -20.35
N ALA A 2 -16.64 3.39 -19.86
CA ALA A 2 -15.86 3.82 -18.69
C ALA A 2 -16.16 3.03 -17.39
N ALA A 3 -17.43 2.71 -17.15
CA ALA A 3 -17.87 1.92 -15.99
C ALA A 3 -17.30 0.49 -15.98
N GLU A 4 -17.11 -0.13 -17.15
CA GLU A 4 -16.53 -1.47 -17.26
C GLU A 4 -15.05 -1.45 -16.91
N GLY A 5 -14.32 -0.39 -17.32
CA GLY A 5 -12.93 -0.18 -16.90
C GLY A 5 -12.80 0.02 -15.39
N ILE A 6 -13.68 0.80 -14.76
CA ILE A 6 -13.67 0.99 -13.30
C ILE A 6 -13.90 -0.35 -12.58
N GLN A 7 -14.83 -1.16 -13.06
CA GLN A 7 -15.11 -2.47 -12.48
C GLN A 7 -13.94 -3.43 -12.63
N GLU A 8 -13.24 -3.39 -13.76
CA GLU A 8 -12.05 -4.20 -14.04
C GLU A 8 -10.90 -3.88 -13.08
N TRP A 9 -10.70 -2.61 -12.73
CA TRP A 9 -9.61 -2.16 -11.87
C TRP A 9 -10.00 -1.95 -10.40
N LYS A 10 -11.21 -2.32 -9.98
CA LYS A 10 -11.73 -2.12 -8.61
C LYS A 10 -10.87 -2.72 -7.49
N ASN A 11 -10.13 -3.79 -7.80
CA ASN A 11 -9.25 -4.48 -6.86
C ASN A 11 -7.79 -4.06 -7.00
N ALA A 12 -7.49 -3.05 -7.82
CA ALA A 12 -6.13 -2.63 -8.09
C ALA A 12 -5.59 -1.69 -7.01
N LEU A 13 -4.27 -1.75 -6.84
CA LEU A 13 -3.50 -0.84 -6.00
C LEU A 13 -2.52 -0.07 -6.86
N VAL A 14 -2.37 1.22 -6.56
CA VAL A 14 -1.31 2.07 -7.08
C VAL A 14 -0.14 1.99 -6.10
N VAL A 15 1.01 1.57 -6.59
CA VAL A 15 2.22 1.33 -5.80
C VAL A 15 3.37 2.13 -6.39
N TYR A 16 4.09 2.88 -5.57
CA TYR A 16 5.31 3.56 -6.00
C TYR A 16 6.33 3.65 -4.86
N LEU A 17 7.60 3.76 -5.24
CA LEU A 17 8.73 3.90 -4.31
C LEU A 17 8.94 5.37 -3.94
N VAL A 18 9.18 5.63 -2.66
CA VAL A 18 9.52 6.98 -2.20
C VAL A 18 11.00 7.28 -2.42
N GLY A 19 11.30 8.44 -3.02
CA GLY A 19 12.65 9.01 -3.11
C GLY A 19 13.59 8.37 -4.14
N LYS A 20 13.32 7.16 -4.64
CA LYS A 20 14.14 6.51 -5.67
C LYS A 20 13.30 5.82 -6.74
N LYS A 21 13.75 5.94 -7.99
CA LYS A 21 13.27 5.14 -9.12
C LYS A 21 14.16 3.92 -9.24
N LEU A 22 13.63 2.75 -8.89
CA LEU A 22 14.31 1.46 -9.08
C LEU A 22 13.88 0.80 -10.40
N PRO A 23 14.70 -0.09 -10.98
CA PRO A 23 14.33 -0.82 -12.20
C PRO A 23 13.06 -1.65 -11.99
N GLY A 24 12.03 -1.41 -12.79
CA GLY A 24 10.69 -1.97 -12.57
C GLY A 24 10.64 -3.50 -12.48
N ARG A 25 11.42 -4.21 -13.31
CA ARG A 25 11.48 -5.69 -13.29
C ARG A 25 11.96 -6.24 -11.94
N GLN A 26 12.91 -5.57 -11.29
CA GLN A 26 13.45 -6.00 -10.01
C GLN A 26 12.45 -5.73 -8.88
N VAL A 27 11.79 -4.58 -8.92
CA VAL A 27 10.72 -4.22 -7.97
C VAL A 27 9.58 -5.23 -8.06
N ILE A 28 9.11 -5.52 -9.28
CA ILE A 28 8.06 -6.50 -9.54
C ILE A 28 8.45 -7.87 -8.98
N GLY A 29 9.65 -8.38 -9.28
CA GLY A 29 10.07 -9.69 -8.77
C GLY A 29 10.18 -9.77 -7.24
N ILE A 30 10.48 -8.67 -6.55
CA ILE A 30 10.47 -8.62 -5.08
C ILE A 30 9.03 -8.60 -4.55
N LEU A 31 8.14 -7.81 -5.17
CA LEU A 31 6.74 -7.73 -4.80
C LEU A 31 6.00 -9.05 -5.04
N GLU A 32 6.27 -9.74 -6.15
CA GLU A 32 5.74 -11.09 -6.42
C GLU A 32 6.12 -12.08 -5.32
N ARG A 33 7.37 -12.05 -4.84
CA ARG A 33 7.80 -12.94 -3.74
C ARG A 33 7.11 -12.63 -2.42
N LYS A 34 6.81 -11.35 -2.16
CA LYS A 34 6.17 -10.90 -0.93
C LYS A 34 4.66 -11.13 -0.93
N TRP A 35 3.99 -10.77 -2.03
CA TRP A 35 2.54 -10.74 -2.14
C TRP A 35 1.95 -11.95 -2.88
N GLY A 36 2.74 -12.65 -3.70
CA GLY A 36 2.27 -13.81 -4.46
C GLY A 36 1.84 -15.00 -3.59
N LYS A 37 2.23 -15.01 -2.30
CA LYS A 37 1.72 -15.98 -1.32
C LYS A 37 0.30 -15.68 -0.84
N VAL A 38 -0.12 -14.43 -0.95
CA VAL A 38 -1.42 -13.92 -0.49
C VAL A 38 -2.50 -14.15 -1.54
N GLY A 39 -2.11 -14.09 -2.82
CA GLY A 39 -2.99 -14.36 -3.94
C GLY A 39 -2.30 -14.12 -5.28
N SER A 40 -3.01 -14.50 -6.35
CA SER A 40 -2.63 -14.18 -7.72
C SER A 40 -2.83 -12.68 -7.98
N LEU A 41 -1.83 -12.09 -8.66
CA LEU A 41 -1.72 -10.66 -8.88
C LEU A 41 -0.96 -10.38 -10.17
N SER A 42 -1.31 -9.31 -10.86
CA SER A 42 -0.64 -8.85 -12.08
C SER A 42 -0.08 -7.45 -11.91
N PHE A 43 1.11 -7.22 -12.48
CA PHE A 43 1.79 -5.92 -12.45
C PHE A 43 1.71 -5.23 -13.80
N HIS A 44 1.34 -3.96 -13.78
CA HIS A 44 1.32 -3.08 -14.93
C HIS A 44 2.15 -1.84 -14.60
N ALA A 45 3.26 -1.65 -15.31
CA ALA A 45 4.09 -0.45 -15.13
C ALA A 45 3.50 0.69 -15.97
N THR A 46 3.05 1.76 -15.32
CA THR A 46 2.49 2.94 -16.01
C THR A 46 3.57 3.97 -16.37
N GLY A 47 4.83 3.70 -16.00
CA GLY A 47 5.95 4.62 -16.18
C GLY A 47 6.26 5.43 -14.92
N ASN A 48 7.37 6.18 -14.95
CA ASN A 48 7.83 7.04 -13.85
C ASN A 48 8.10 6.35 -12.48
N GLY A 49 8.05 5.03 -12.37
CA GLY A 49 8.21 4.32 -11.10
C GLY A 49 6.88 4.08 -10.37
N VAL A 50 5.75 4.26 -11.07
CA VAL A 50 4.42 3.86 -10.62
C VAL A 50 4.09 2.48 -11.20
N PHE A 51 3.60 1.60 -10.32
CA PHE A 51 3.14 0.26 -10.64
C PHE A 51 1.67 0.15 -10.26
N LEU A 52 0.86 -0.33 -11.19
CA LEU A 52 -0.52 -0.70 -10.94
C LEU A 52 -0.55 -2.22 -10.72
N VAL A 53 -1.08 -2.63 -9.56
CA VAL A 53 -1.08 -4.03 -9.13
C VAL A 53 -2.52 -4.48 -9.02
N LYS A 54 -2.96 -5.37 -9.91
CA LYS A 54 -4.31 -5.90 -9.91
C LYS A 54 -4.33 -7.19 -9.09
N PHE A 55 -5.29 -7.30 -8.18
CA PHE A 55 -5.53 -8.49 -7.38
C PHE A 55 -6.79 -9.20 -7.85
N ASP A 56 -6.74 -10.52 -7.91
CA ASP A 56 -7.90 -11.34 -8.25
C ASP A 56 -8.95 -11.35 -7.12
N SER A 57 -8.50 -11.17 -5.87
CA SER A 57 -9.34 -11.15 -4.68
C SER A 57 -9.22 -9.84 -3.91
N LEU A 58 -10.38 -9.33 -3.46
CA LEU A 58 -10.47 -8.19 -2.56
C LEU A 58 -9.79 -8.48 -1.20
N GLN A 59 -9.87 -9.73 -0.73
CA GLN A 59 -9.18 -10.13 0.51
C GLN A 59 -7.67 -10.05 0.37
N ALA A 60 -7.12 -10.45 -0.79
CA ALA A 60 -5.68 -10.37 -1.03
C ALA A 60 -5.20 -8.91 -1.09
N ARG A 61 -5.99 -8.05 -1.75
CA ARG A 61 -5.75 -6.60 -1.79
C ARG A 61 -5.71 -6.00 -0.38
N ASP A 62 -6.75 -6.24 0.42
CA ASP A 62 -6.87 -5.65 1.75
C ASP A 62 -5.82 -6.22 2.71
N TRP A 63 -5.49 -7.51 2.61
CA TRP A 63 -4.38 -8.09 3.37
C TRP A 63 -3.05 -7.38 3.08
N VAL A 64 -2.75 -7.05 1.82
CA VAL A 64 -1.53 -6.28 1.47
C VAL A 64 -1.54 -4.88 2.09
N ILE A 65 -2.68 -4.20 2.10
CA ILE A 65 -2.80 -2.87 2.76
C ILE A 65 -2.59 -3.01 4.28
N ASP A 66 -3.26 -3.99 4.90
CA ASP A 66 -3.33 -4.14 6.34
C ASP A 66 -2.07 -4.77 6.96
N ASN A 67 -1.21 -5.40 6.15
CA ASN A 67 0.05 -6.01 6.58
C ASN A 67 1.29 -5.24 6.08
N GLY A 68 1.13 -3.96 5.72
CA GLY A 68 2.25 -3.05 5.48
C GLY A 68 3.10 -2.77 6.74
N PRO A 69 4.13 -1.91 6.69
CA PRO A 69 4.60 -1.15 5.53
C PRO A 69 5.49 -2.04 4.68
N TRP A 70 5.56 -1.77 3.39
CA TRP A 70 6.32 -2.61 2.48
C TRP A 70 7.56 -1.89 1.99
N ASP A 71 8.69 -2.58 2.01
CA ASP A 71 9.96 -2.02 1.56
C ASP A 71 10.56 -2.82 0.41
N VAL A 72 11.25 -2.13 -0.50
CA VAL A 72 12.10 -2.74 -1.52
C VAL A 72 13.49 -2.14 -1.38
N TRP A 73 14.46 -2.97 -0.98
CA TRP A 73 15.86 -2.54 -0.77
C TRP A 73 16.01 -1.34 0.19
N GLY A 74 15.21 -1.31 1.26
CA GLY A 74 15.24 -0.24 2.25
C GLY A 74 14.49 1.03 1.84
N TYR A 75 13.85 1.04 0.67
CA TYR A 75 12.96 2.14 0.25
C TYR A 75 11.51 1.77 0.52
N HIS A 76 10.80 2.66 1.23
CA HIS A 76 9.38 2.49 1.54
C HIS A 76 8.52 2.58 0.28
N LEU A 77 7.53 1.68 0.21
CA LEU A 77 6.46 1.71 -0.77
C LEU A 77 5.28 2.51 -0.24
N VAL A 78 4.77 3.38 -1.08
CA VAL A 78 3.45 3.96 -0.90
C VAL A 78 2.47 3.08 -1.65
N ILE A 79 1.44 2.64 -0.94
CA ILE A 79 0.36 1.83 -1.49
C ILE A 79 -0.95 2.61 -1.32
N ARG A 80 -1.69 2.79 -2.40
CA ARG A 80 -3.01 3.43 -2.40
C ARG A 80 -4.00 2.56 -3.14
N ARG A 81 -5.25 2.52 -2.67
CA ARG A 81 -6.35 1.91 -3.43
C ARG A 81 -6.50 2.70 -4.73
N TRP A 82 -6.58 1.99 -5.87
CA TRP A 82 -6.86 2.65 -7.14
C TRP A 82 -8.27 3.26 -7.12
N SER A 83 -8.42 4.41 -7.76
CA SER A 83 -9.68 5.12 -7.96
C SER A 83 -9.62 5.80 -9.33
N SER A 84 -10.78 5.97 -9.97
CA SER A 84 -10.88 6.68 -11.27
C SER A 84 -10.34 8.10 -11.21
N ASP A 85 -10.41 8.72 -10.03
CA ASP A 85 -10.05 10.11 -9.81
C ASP A 85 -8.57 10.27 -9.43
N LEU A 86 -7.83 9.17 -9.25
CA LEU A 86 -6.42 9.21 -8.89
C LEU A 86 -5.56 9.36 -10.14
N PRO A 87 -4.77 10.46 -10.25
CA PRO A 87 -3.78 10.55 -11.30
C PRO A 87 -2.74 9.43 -11.14
N LEU A 88 -2.43 8.73 -12.23
CA LEU A 88 -1.34 7.73 -12.27
C LEU A 88 0.04 8.40 -12.39
N VAL A 89 0.21 9.52 -11.71
CA VAL A 89 1.44 10.31 -11.67
C VAL A 89 2.01 10.22 -10.26
N LEU A 90 3.33 10.18 -10.15
CA LEU A 90 4.02 10.36 -8.88
C LEU A 90 3.75 11.78 -8.39
N GLU A 91 2.69 11.97 -7.62
CA GLU A 91 2.52 13.16 -6.80
C GLU A 91 3.60 13.16 -5.71
N GLU A 92 4.04 14.35 -5.32
CA GLU A 92 4.90 14.49 -4.14
C GLU A 92 4.21 13.85 -2.94
N CYS A 93 4.79 12.75 -2.46
CA CYS A 93 4.28 12.05 -1.30
C CYS A 93 4.51 12.91 -0.05
N LYS A 94 3.50 13.67 0.36
CA LYS A 94 3.60 14.56 1.54
C LYS A 94 3.61 13.80 2.86
N THR A 95 2.97 12.63 2.90
CA THR A 95 2.84 11.79 4.10
C THR A 95 2.88 10.32 3.72
N ILE A 96 3.51 9.50 4.56
CA ILE A 96 3.59 8.04 4.38
C ILE A 96 3.05 7.35 5.64
N PRO A 97 2.22 6.30 5.50
CA PRO A 97 1.85 5.49 6.66
C PRO A 97 3.07 4.71 7.17
N VAL A 98 3.27 4.74 8.48
CA VAL A 98 4.33 4.00 9.17
C VAL A 98 3.71 3.13 10.26
N TRP A 99 4.33 1.97 10.52
CA TRP A 99 3.88 1.08 11.56
C TRP A 99 4.61 1.38 12.86
N VAL A 100 3.82 1.68 13.89
CA VAL A 100 4.32 1.96 15.23
C VAL A 100 4.00 0.77 16.13
N LYS A 101 5.02 0.21 16.77
CA LYS A 101 4.86 -0.82 17.79
C LYS A 101 4.77 -0.17 19.17
N LEU A 102 3.57 -0.06 19.70
CA LEU A 102 3.36 0.34 21.10
C LEU A 102 3.74 -0.83 22.02
N THR A 103 4.64 -0.59 22.98
CA THR A 103 5.09 -1.63 23.92
C THR A 103 4.70 -1.24 25.34
N ARG A 104 4.47 -2.25 26.20
CA ARG A 104 4.14 -2.06 27.63
C ARG A 104 2.87 -1.22 27.89
N VAL A 105 1.90 -1.26 26.97
CA VAL A 105 0.60 -0.62 27.17
C VAL A 105 -0.21 -1.41 28.19
N PRO A 106 -0.65 -0.83 29.33
CA PRO A 106 -1.51 -1.51 30.29
C PRO A 106 -2.81 -2.02 29.65
N VAL A 107 -3.30 -3.18 30.10
CA VAL A 107 -4.45 -3.86 29.48
C VAL A 107 -5.72 -3.01 29.48
N GLN A 108 -5.91 -2.11 30.46
CA GLN A 108 -7.06 -1.19 30.49
C GLN A 108 -7.14 -0.25 29.27
N TYR A 109 -6.04 -0.06 28.54
CA TYR A 109 -5.97 0.80 27.35
C TYR A 109 -6.03 0.01 26.03
N TRP A 110 -6.31 -1.29 26.06
CA TRP A 110 -6.38 -2.13 24.85
C TRP A 110 -7.73 -2.01 24.13
N THR A 111 -8.19 -0.76 23.95
CA THR A 111 -9.37 -0.44 23.15
C THR A 111 -8.95 0.35 21.93
N LYS A 112 -9.73 0.25 20.84
CA LYS A 112 -9.48 1.03 19.61
C LYS A 112 -9.35 2.52 19.92
N LEU A 113 -10.20 3.04 20.81
CA LEU A 113 -10.21 4.46 21.18
C LEU A 113 -8.96 4.86 21.96
N SER A 114 -8.57 4.09 22.98
CA SER A 114 -7.38 4.37 23.79
C SER A 114 -6.09 4.24 22.99
N LEU A 115 -5.96 3.21 22.15
CA LEU A 115 -4.79 3.02 21.29
C LEU A 115 -4.69 4.11 20.21
N SER A 116 -5.81 4.50 19.61
CA SER A 116 -5.87 5.62 18.65
C SER A 116 -5.46 6.93 19.33
N TYR A 117 -5.93 7.18 20.55
CA TYR A 117 -5.53 8.35 21.34
C TYR A 117 -4.02 8.36 21.62
N ILE A 118 -3.42 7.25 22.05
CA ILE A 118 -1.97 7.15 22.26
C ILE A 118 -1.21 7.39 20.95
N ALA A 119 -1.62 6.75 19.85
CA ALA A 119 -1.00 6.91 18.55
C ALA A 119 -1.12 8.35 18.00
N SER A 120 -2.16 9.09 18.41
CA SER A 120 -2.41 10.46 17.98
C SER A 120 -1.30 11.46 18.36
N VAL A 121 -0.51 11.14 19.40
CA VAL A 121 0.67 11.92 19.81
C VAL A 121 1.79 11.84 18.77
N ILE A 122 1.89 10.72 18.05
CA ILE A 122 2.94 10.47 17.05
C ILE A 122 2.52 11.00 15.68
N GLY A 123 1.24 10.90 15.34
CA GLY A 123 0.72 11.32 14.05
C GLY A 123 -0.78 11.07 13.92
N LYS A 124 -1.28 10.99 12.69
CA LYS A 124 -2.69 10.67 12.44
C LYS A 124 -2.86 9.14 12.42
N PRO A 125 -3.53 8.52 13.41
CA PRO A 125 -3.83 7.09 13.38
C PRO A 125 -4.77 6.75 12.21
N LEU A 126 -4.62 5.54 11.67
CA LEU A 126 -5.41 5.00 10.56
C LEU A 126 -6.74 4.41 11.04
#